data_AF-A0A2S1SFC6-F1
#
_entry.id   AF-A0A2S1SFC6-F1
#
_cell.length_a   1.000
_cell.length_b   1.000
_cell.length_c   1.000
_cell.angle_alpha   90.00
_cell.angle_beta   90.00
_cell.angle_gamma   90.00
#
_symmetry.space_group_name_H-M   'P 1'
#
loop_
_entity.id
_entity.type
_entity.pdbx_description
1 polymer ?
#
loop_
_entity_poly.entity_id
_entity_poly.type
_entity_poly.pdbx_seq_one_letter_code
_entity_poly.pdbx_strand_id
1 'polypeptide(L)'
;MENKRYSSYEEIDRDLEILKLEKEIQFRKLSQSFGRAKDSLSPGQMIKNSLPSVAVNVLSGLSGPIKGMALSFILKKLFKI
;
A
#
# COMPACT_ATOMS: atom_id res chain seq x y z
N MET A 1 -8.42 22.20 9.67
CA MET A 1 -9.17 22.45 10.92
C MET A 1 -9.86 23.78 10.72
N GLU A 2 -11.19 23.78 10.73
CA GLU A 2 -11.96 25.02 10.73
C GLU A 2 -11.63 25.77 12.03
N ASN A 3 -11.46 27.10 11.97
CA ASN A 3 -11.16 27.91 13.16
C ASN A 3 -12.41 28.01 14.04
N LYS A 4 -12.66 26.97 14.85
CA LYS A 4 -13.73 26.97 15.85
C LYS A 4 -13.42 27.98 16.95
N ARG A 5 -14.37 28.87 17.22
CA ARG A 5 -14.35 29.73 18.42
C ARG A 5 -15.06 28.99 19.54
N TYR A 6 -14.32 28.59 20.57
CA TYR A 6 -14.87 27.92 21.74
C TYR A 6 -15.52 28.92 22.69
N SER A 7 -16.68 28.52 23.21
CA SER A 7 -17.50 29.33 24.11
C SER A 7 -17.12 29.08 25.58
N SER A 8 -16.66 27.87 25.90
CA SER A 8 -16.22 27.47 27.24
C SER A 8 -15.11 26.41 27.19
N TYR A 9 -14.43 26.20 28.32
CA TYR A 9 -13.41 25.15 28.44
C TYR A 9 -14.01 23.73 28.35
N GLU A 10 -15.27 23.51 28.77
CA GLU A 10 -15.92 22.20 28.60
C GLU A 10 -16.16 21.85 27.12
N GLU A 11 -16.31 22.86 26.25
CA GLU A 11 -16.40 22.64 24.81
C GLU A 11 -15.06 22.15 24.24
N ILE A 12 -13.96 22.72 24.72
CA ILE A 12 -12.59 22.31 24.33
C ILE A 12 -12.33 20.88 24.77
N ASP A 13 -12.63 20.54 26.02
CA ASP A 13 -12.37 19.20 26.56
C ASP A 13 -13.16 18.11 25.82
N ARG A 14 -14.42 18.38 25.46
CA ARG A 14 -15.23 17.47 24.64
C ARG A 14 -14.64 17.27 23.25
N ASP A 15 -14.22 18.34 22.58
CA ASP A 15 -13.57 18.24 21.27
C ASP A 15 -12.23 17.48 21.37
N LEU A 16 -11.46 17.69 22.44
CA LEU A 16 -10.22 16.94 22.69
C LEU A 16 -10.48 15.45 22.95
N GLU A 17 -11.56 15.10 23.62
CA GLU A 17 -11.99 13.72 23.81
C GLU A 17 -12.39 13.06 22.49
N ILE A 18 -13.16 13.77 21.65
CA ILE A 18 -13.50 13.33 20.30
C ILE A 18 -12.22 13.07 19.48
N LEU A 19 -11.27 14.01 19.49
CA LEU A 19 -10.00 13.84 18.78
C LEU A 19 -9.19 12.63 19.25
N LYS A 20 -9.20 12.33 20.55
CA LYS A 20 -8.56 11.13 21.10
C LYS A 20 -9.24 9.86 20.59
N LEU A 21 -10.57 9.81 20.61
CA LEU A 21 -11.34 8.67 20.10
C LEU A 21 -11.13 8.47 18.60
N GLU A 22 -11.17 9.54 17.81
CA GLU A 22 -10.88 9.49 16.38
C GLU A 22 -9.48 8.95 16.10
N LYS A 23 -8.48 9.45 16.83
CA LYS A 23 -7.10 8.94 16.72
C LYS A 23 -7.03 7.45 17.01
N GLU A 24 -7.70 6.96 18.04
CA GLU A 24 -7.71 5.54 18.38
C GLU A 24 -8.40 4.70 17.30
N ILE A 25 -9.54 5.17 16.78
CA ILE A 25 -10.26 4.51 15.68
C ILE A 25 -9.36 4.42 14.45
N GLN A 26 -8.67 5.51 14.09
CA GLN A 26 -7.75 5.53 12.96
C GLN A 26 -6.56 4.61 13.18
N PHE A 27 -5.99 4.58 14.39
CA PHE A 27 -4.91 3.65 14.73
C PHE A 27 -5.34 2.18 14.58
N ARG A 28 -6.53 1.83 15.06
CA ARG A 28 -7.10 0.48 14.91
C ARG A 28 -7.34 0.14 13.44
N LYS A 29 -7.87 1.08 12.64
CA LYS A 29 -8.04 0.92 11.18
C LYS A 29 -6.72 0.71 10.47
N LEU A 30 -5.67 1.46 10.83
CA LEU A 30 -4.33 1.30 10.26
C LEU A 30 -3.70 -0.03 10.64
N SER A 31 -3.82 -0.46 11.90
CA SER A 31 -3.33 -1.77 12.31
C SER A 31 -4.07 -2.89 11.57
N GLN A 32 -5.39 -2.76 11.40
CA GLN A 32 -6.21 -3.71 10.66
C GLN A 32 -5.85 -3.71 9.16
N SER A 33 -5.68 -2.53 8.55
CA SER A 33 -5.29 -2.41 7.15
C SER A 33 -3.88 -2.94 6.93
N PHE A 34 -2.95 -2.78 7.87
CA PHE A 34 -1.61 -3.35 7.81
C PHE A 34 -1.63 -4.87 7.91
N GLY A 35 -2.47 -5.45 8.77
CA GLY A 35 -2.71 -6.90 8.81
C GLY A 35 -3.26 -7.41 7.47
N ARG A 36 -4.33 -6.80 6.96
CA ARG A 36 -4.92 -7.15 5.66
C ARG A 36 -3.96 -6.94 4.48
N ALA A 37 -3.16 -5.88 4.52
CA ALA A 37 -2.17 -5.57 3.51
C ALA A 37 -1.01 -6.56 3.56
N LYS A 38 -0.60 -7.03 4.74
CA LYS A 38 0.38 -8.12 4.86
C LYS A 38 -0.14 -9.43 4.28
N ASP A 39 -1.41 -9.76 4.54
CA ASP A 39 -2.02 -10.94 3.97
C ASP A 39 -2.11 -10.82 2.44
N SER A 40 -2.53 -9.65 1.93
CA SER A 40 -2.67 -9.40 0.50
C SER A 40 -1.35 -9.19 -0.24
N LEU A 41 -0.30 -8.67 0.40
CA LEU A 41 1.08 -8.60 -0.12
C LEU A 41 1.86 -9.89 0.12
N SER A 42 1.29 -10.90 0.78
CA SER A 42 1.94 -12.21 0.86
C SER A 42 2.14 -12.70 -0.58
N PRO A 43 3.38 -13.05 -0.99
CA PRO A 43 3.66 -13.45 -2.36
C PRO A 43 2.73 -14.59 -2.83
N GLY A 44 2.36 -15.49 -1.92
CA GLY A 44 1.45 -16.59 -2.19
C GLY A 44 0.02 -16.18 -2.59
N GLN A 45 -0.51 -15.06 -2.07
CA GLN A 45 -1.86 -14.57 -2.42
C GLN A 45 -1.84 -13.61 -3.63
N MET A 46 -0.82 -12.77 -3.77
CA MET A 46 -0.65 -11.92 -4.97
C MET A 46 -0.49 -12.77 -6.23
N ILE A 47 0.31 -13.82 -6.18
CA ILE A 47 0.56 -14.69 -7.33
C ILE A 47 -0.71 -15.49 -7.70
N LYS A 48 -1.53 -15.88 -6.70
CA LYS A 48 -2.79 -16.59 -6.94
C LYS A 48 -3.90 -15.72 -7.52
N ASN A 49 -3.98 -14.43 -7.13
CA ASN A 49 -5.13 -13.60 -7.47
C ASN A 49 -4.85 -12.54 -8.54
N SER A 50 -3.60 -12.22 -8.86
CA SER A 50 -3.25 -11.07 -9.70
C SER A 50 -2.37 -11.40 -10.90
N LEU A 51 -1.87 -12.63 -11.03
CA LEU A 51 -0.99 -13.00 -12.13
C LEU A 51 -1.68 -14.04 -13.03
N PRO A 52 -2.19 -13.64 -14.22
CA PRO A 52 -2.67 -14.60 -15.21
C PRO A 52 -1.57 -15.61 -15.48
N SER A 53 -1.89 -16.89 -15.55
CA SER A 53 -0.95 -17.95 -15.95
C SER A 53 -0.23 -17.64 -17.27
N VAL A 54 -0.88 -16.86 -18.15
CA VAL A 54 -0.30 -16.29 -19.37
C VAL A 54 0.85 -15.33 -19.07
N ALA A 55 0.72 -14.44 -18.09
CA ALA A 55 1.81 -13.54 -17.68
C ALA A 55 3.00 -14.31 -17.08
N VAL A 56 2.73 -15.34 -16.27
CA VAL A 56 3.77 -16.23 -15.72
C VAL A 56 4.52 -16.96 -16.84
N ASN A 57 3.78 -17.52 -17.82
CA ASN A 57 4.35 -18.25 -18.95
C ASN A 57 5.10 -17.35 -19.94
N VAL A 58 4.63 -16.10 -20.12
CA VAL A 58 5.36 -15.09 -20.90
C VAL A 58 6.64 -14.70 -20.18
N LEU A 59 6.59 -14.39 -18.89
CA LEU A 59 7.78 -14.03 -18.10
C LEU A 59 8.80 -15.18 -18.05
N SER A 60 8.34 -16.43 -17.89
CA SER A 60 9.22 -17.60 -17.93
C SER A 60 9.76 -17.86 -19.34
N GLY A 61 8.97 -17.61 -20.40
CA GLY A 61 9.42 -17.66 -21.79
C GLY A 61 10.38 -16.53 -22.20
N LEU A 62 10.40 -15.42 -21.44
CA LEU A 62 11.37 -14.32 -21.60
C LEU A 62 12.71 -14.59 -20.90
N SER A 63 12.82 -15.64 -20.07
CA SER A 63 14.05 -16.02 -19.35
C SER A 63 15.16 -16.62 -20.24
N GLY A 64 14.92 -16.76 -21.54
CA GLY A 64 15.96 -17.15 -22.49
C GLY A 64 17.12 -16.13 -22.53
N PRO A 65 18.39 -16.57 -22.58
CA PRO A 65 19.57 -15.72 -22.35
C PRO A 65 19.67 -14.51 -23.29
N ILE A 66 19.17 -14.64 -24.52
CA ILE A 66 19.22 -13.58 -25.54
C ILE A 66 18.16 -12.49 -25.27
N LYS A 67 16.96 -12.87 -24.81
CA LYS A 67 15.84 -11.92 -24.59
C LYS A 67 15.95 -11.24 -23.22
N GLY A 68 16.48 -11.93 -22.21
CA GLY A 68 16.83 -11.33 -20.91
C GLY A 68 17.86 -10.20 -21.05
N MET A 69 18.81 -10.32 -21.98
CA MET A 69 19.79 -9.27 -22.27
C MET A 69 19.14 -8.02 -22.89
N ALA A 70 18.24 -8.19 -23.87
CA ALA A 70 17.50 -7.07 -24.46
C ALA A 70 16.61 -6.35 -23.44
N LEU A 71 15.93 -7.12 -22.57
CA LEU A 71 15.10 -6.55 -21.50
C LEU A 71 15.96 -5.79 -20.48
N SER A 72 17.13 -6.33 -20.10
CA SER A 72 18.08 -5.65 -19.21
C SER A 72 18.59 -4.34 -19.81
N PHE A 73 18.86 -4.30 -21.12
CA PHE A 73 19.28 -3.08 -21.81
C PHE A 73 18.19 -2.01 -21.83
N ILE A 74 16.95 -2.40 -22.11
CA ILE A 74 15.79 -1.49 -22.08
C ILE A 74 15.54 -1.00 -20.66
N LEU A 75 15.59 -1.90 -19.67
CA LEU A 75 15.41 -1.56 -18.26
C LEU A 75 16.51 -0.60 -17.78
N LYS A 76 17.78 -0.85 -18.11
CA LYS A 76 18.91 0.05 -17.80
C LYS A 76 18.72 1.44 -18.45
N LYS A 77 18.19 1.48 -19.69
CA LYS A 77 17.92 2.73 -20.39
C LYS A 77 16.74 3.51 -19.79
N LEU A 78 15.70 2.81 -19.32
CA LEU A 78 14.51 3.41 -18.72
C LEU A 78 14.74 3.88 -17.28
N PHE A 79 15.48 3.09 -16.49
CA PHE A 79 15.74 3.40 -15.08
C PHE A 79 16.98 4.27 -14.85
N LYS A 80 17.65 4.70 -15.93
CA LYS A 80 18.82 5.61 -15.96
C LYS A 80 19.55 5.69 -14.61
N ILE A 81 20.15 4.55 -14.25
CA ILE A 81 21.19 4.40 -13.24
C ILE A 81 22.48 4.05 -13.96
#